data_AF-A0AAD7FZ17-F1
#
_entry.id   AF-A0AAD7FZ17-F1
#
_cell.length_a   1.000
_cell.length_b   1.000
_cell.length_c   1.000
_cell.angle_alpha   90.00
_cell.angle_beta   90.00
_cell.angle_gamma   90.00
#
_symmetry.space_group_name_H-M   'P 1'
#
loop_
_entity.id
_entity.type
_entity.pdbx_description
1 polymer ?
#
loop_
_entity_poly.entity_id
_entity_poly.type
_entity_poly.pdbx_seq_one_letter_code
_entity_poly.pdbx_strand_id
1 'polypeptide(L)'
;MADGYIRGFFHYHITYPQHFLSGSIRFRCTRTSQVDAFLAKNGGVDLMGHHNIPWDISFTRLLTGTRYEPLLDRLQLDGFLSVEKLKQARRLLHTYNPISEQKRRGCLVQHVHEIGQPFIMDLTQPTRISVTAPHSVIPVDLYPIVATSGVSSCG
;
A
#
# COMPACT_ATOMS: atom_id res chain seq x y z
N MET A 1 10.84 8.13 -18.95
CA MET A 1 11.92 7.75 -18.03
C MET A 1 12.45 9.05 -17.43
N ALA A 2 12.62 9.12 -16.10
CA ALA A 2 13.08 10.35 -15.46
C ALA A 2 14.58 10.52 -15.72
N ASP A 3 14.95 11.49 -16.55
CA ASP A 3 16.35 11.77 -16.88
C ASP A 3 17.17 12.08 -15.62
N GLY A 4 18.23 11.29 -15.40
CA GLY A 4 19.31 11.58 -14.45
C GLY A 4 19.28 10.87 -13.10
N TYR A 5 18.28 10.05 -12.77
CA TYR A 5 18.31 9.22 -11.57
C TYR A 5 18.97 7.86 -11.84
N ILE A 6 20.18 7.64 -11.29
CA ILE A 6 20.98 6.43 -11.53
C ILE A 6 21.19 5.56 -10.28
N ARG A 7 20.71 6.01 -9.12
CA ARG A 7 20.85 5.35 -7.81
C ARG A 7 19.56 5.47 -7.01
N GLY A 8 19.51 4.84 -5.85
CA GLY A 8 18.40 5.02 -4.92
C GLY A 8 18.56 4.28 -3.60
N PHE A 9 17.61 4.52 -2.70
CA PHE A 9 17.61 4.01 -1.33
C PHE A 9 16.24 3.44 -0.97
N PHE A 10 16.22 2.32 -0.25
CA PHE A 10 15.02 1.91 0.44
C PHE A 10 14.82 2.74 1.70
N HIS A 11 13.60 3.18 1.94
CA HIS A 11 13.22 3.89 3.16
C HIS A 11 11.88 3.43 3.67
N TYR A 12 11.70 3.48 4.99
CA TYR A 12 10.42 3.21 5.62
C TYR A 12 9.60 4.50 5.66
N HIS A 13 8.44 4.47 5.03
CA HIS A 13 7.52 5.59 4.93
C HIS A 13 6.23 5.28 5.66
N ILE A 14 5.82 6.20 6.53
CA ILE A 14 4.54 6.15 7.24
C ILE A 14 3.67 7.26 6.68
N THR A 15 2.61 6.88 5.94
CA THR A 15 1.70 7.87 5.35
C THR A 15 0.78 8.48 6.41
N TYR A 16 0.34 7.66 7.38
CA TYR A 16 -0.59 8.06 8.43
C TYR A 16 -0.10 7.57 9.80
N PRO A 17 0.61 8.41 10.57
CA PRO A 17 1.27 8.03 11.83
C PRO A 17 0.37 7.33 12.86
N GLN A 18 -0.91 7.69 12.89
CA GLN A 18 -1.92 7.11 13.77
C GLN A 18 -2.38 5.71 13.33
N HIS A 19 -2.21 5.37 12.05
CA HIS A 19 -2.54 4.06 11.51
C HIS A 19 -1.27 3.24 11.40
N PHE A 20 -1.02 2.36 12.38
CA PHE A 20 0.21 1.56 12.41
C PHE A 20 0.37 0.60 11.21
N LEU A 21 -0.70 0.34 10.45
CA LEU A 21 -0.67 -0.42 9.20
C LEU A 21 -0.33 0.41 7.95
N SER A 22 -0.21 1.74 8.08
CA SER A 22 0.10 2.66 6.96
C SER A 22 1.58 2.71 6.59
N GLY A 23 2.40 1.93 7.29
CA GLY A 23 3.80 1.76 6.98
C GLY A 23 4.00 1.08 5.63
N SER A 24 5.05 1.48 4.94
CA SER A 24 5.47 0.87 3.69
C SER A 24 6.96 1.07 3.49
N ILE A 25 7.60 0.14 2.80
CA ILE A 25 8.97 0.35 2.30
C ILE A 25 8.85 0.88 0.88
N ARG A 26 9.45 2.03 0.63
CA ARG A 26 9.51 2.64 -0.70
C ARG A 26 10.95 2.68 -1.19
N PHE A 27 11.10 2.79 -2.51
CA PHE A 27 12.39 3.02 -3.13
C PHE A 27 12.46 4.46 -3.61
N ARG A 28 13.42 5.24 -3.13
CA ARG A 28 13.65 6.62 -3.57
C ARG A 28 14.81 6.67 -4.55
N CYS A 29 14.52 7.08 -5.78
CA CYS A 29 15.50 7.31 -6.82
C CYS A 29 16.22 8.64 -6.59
N THR A 30 17.55 8.61 -6.62
CA THR A 30 18.45 9.75 -6.39
C THR A 30 19.48 9.86 -7.53
N ARG A 31 20.00 11.07 -7.76
CA ARG A 31 21.03 11.27 -8.80
C ARG A 31 22.38 10.69 -8.40
N THR A 32 22.64 10.57 -7.09
CA THR A 32 23.90 10.09 -6.52
C THR A 32 23.63 9.07 -5.42
N SER A 33 24.67 8.34 -5.01
CA SER A 33 24.63 7.42 -3.87
C SER A 33 24.93 8.09 -2.53
N GLN A 34 24.89 9.43 -2.47
CA GLN A 34 25.17 10.18 -1.23
C GLN A 34 23.90 10.30 -0.39
N VAL A 35 24.02 10.10 0.92
CA VAL A 35 22.88 10.20 1.85
C VAL A 35 22.26 11.60 1.86
N ASP A 36 23.06 12.64 1.66
CA ASP A 36 22.56 14.02 1.57
C ASP A 36 21.57 14.21 0.40
N ALA A 37 21.77 13.48 -0.70
CA ALA A 37 20.82 13.48 -1.81
C ALA A 37 19.52 12.76 -1.45
N PHE A 38 19.52 11.81 -0.51
CA PHE A 38 18.28 11.23 -0.01
C PHE A 38 17.53 12.19 0.93
N LEU A 39 18.26 12.90 1.80
CA LEU A 39 17.72 13.79 2.83
C LEU A 39 17.29 15.17 2.31
N ALA A 40 17.89 15.65 1.23
CA ALA A 40 17.54 16.94 0.66
C ALA A 40 16.07 16.99 0.23
N LYS A 41 15.42 18.14 0.49
CA LYS A 41 13.99 18.37 0.20
C LYS A 41 13.57 18.02 -1.23
N ASN A 42 14.47 18.18 -2.20
CA ASN A 42 14.29 17.85 -3.62
C ASN A 42 15.32 16.82 -4.14
N GLY A 43 15.95 16.06 -3.25
CA GLY A 43 17.12 15.24 -3.59
C GLY A 43 16.81 13.91 -4.29
N GLY A 44 15.54 13.52 -4.33
CA GLY A 44 15.08 12.33 -5.03
C GLY A 44 13.58 12.30 -5.23
N VAL A 45 13.13 11.32 -6.01
CA VAL A 45 11.72 11.01 -6.22
C VAL A 45 11.47 9.55 -5.86
N ASP A 46 10.37 9.26 -5.19
CA ASP A 46 10.00 7.86 -4.99
C ASP A 46 9.77 7.21 -6.37
N LEU A 47 10.23 5.97 -6.52
CA LEU A 47 9.99 5.16 -7.70
C LEU A 47 8.47 5.04 -7.88
N MET A 48 7.98 5.38 -9.06
CA MET A 48 6.55 5.31 -9.34
C MET A 48 6.18 3.92 -9.85
N GLY A 49 5.13 3.34 -9.28
CA GLY A 49 4.48 2.12 -9.74
C GLY A 49 3.33 2.41 -10.70
N HIS A 50 2.34 1.51 -10.73
CA HIS A 50 1.14 1.69 -11.53
C HIS A 50 0.31 2.90 -11.09
N HIS A 51 -0.42 3.50 -12.02
CA HIS A 51 -1.31 4.64 -11.79
C HIS A 51 -0.63 5.87 -11.16
N ASN A 52 0.68 6.04 -11.36
CA ASN A 52 1.47 7.12 -10.76
C ASN A 52 1.36 7.16 -9.22
N ILE A 53 1.24 6.00 -8.58
CA ILE A 53 1.37 5.84 -7.13
C ILE A 53 2.81 5.42 -6.83
N PRO A 54 3.45 5.89 -5.74
CA PRO A 54 4.76 5.38 -5.33
C PRO A 54 4.76 3.86 -5.23
N TRP A 55 5.75 3.22 -5.83
CA TRP A 55 6.04 1.81 -5.64
C TRP A 55 6.37 1.56 -4.17
N ASP A 56 5.74 0.54 -3.61
CA ASP A 56 5.93 0.20 -2.22
C ASP A 56 5.84 -1.30 -1.93
N ILE A 57 6.38 -1.68 -0.79
CA ILE A 57 6.08 -2.93 -0.10
C ILE A 57 5.30 -2.54 1.16
N SER A 58 3.98 -2.61 1.07
CA SER A 58 3.10 -2.27 2.19
C SER A 58 3.40 -3.13 3.42
N PHE A 59 3.14 -2.60 4.61
CA PHE A 59 3.38 -3.32 5.86
C PHE A 59 2.56 -4.62 5.95
N THR A 60 1.33 -4.63 5.44
CA THR A 60 0.50 -5.85 5.32
C THR A 60 1.18 -6.92 4.45
N ARG A 61 1.87 -6.51 3.39
CA ARG A 61 2.64 -7.41 2.52
C ARG A 61 3.90 -7.93 3.19
N LEU A 62 4.60 -7.08 3.95
CA LEU A 62 5.74 -7.50 4.77
C LEU A 62 5.33 -8.61 5.74
N LEU A 63 4.18 -8.44 6.42
CA LEU A 63 3.67 -9.38 7.43
C LEU A 63 3.17 -10.72 6.90
N THR A 64 2.74 -10.78 5.63
CA THR A 64 2.11 -11.97 5.04
C THR A 64 3.05 -12.78 4.14
N GLY A 65 4.19 -12.21 3.76
CA GLY A 65 5.15 -12.85 2.87
C GLY A 65 6.40 -13.32 3.60
N THR A 66 6.61 -14.64 3.65
CA THR A 66 7.80 -15.25 4.27
C THR A 66 9.12 -14.74 3.69
N ARG A 67 9.14 -14.34 2.42
CA ARG A 67 10.31 -13.72 1.76
C ARG A 67 10.74 -12.38 2.37
N TYR A 68 9.90 -11.76 3.19
CA TYR A 68 10.14 -10.45 3.80
C TYR A 68 10.47 -10.54 5.29
N GLU A 69 10.54 -11.72 5.89
CA GLU A 69 10.92 -11.89 7.30
C GLU A 69 12.26 -11.19 7.64
N PRO A 70 13.35 -11.31 6.84
CA PRO A 70 14.60 -10.59 7.14
C PRO A 70 14.43 -9.06 7.17
N LEU A 71 13.49 -8.53 6.40
CA LEU A 71 13.21 -7.11 6.33
C LEU A 71 12.37 -6.65 7.53
N LEU A 72 11.43 -7.48 7.99
CA LEU A 72 10.70 -7.26 9.24
C LEU A 72 11.63 -7.28 10.45
N ASP A 73 12.54 -8.26 10.51
CA ASP A 73 13.54 -8.36 11.58
C ASP A 73 14.39 -7.09 11.63
N ARG A 74 14.85 -6.62 10.46
CA ARG A 74 15.62 -5.38 10.37
C ARG A 74 14.82 -4.17 10.85
N LEU A 75 13.57 -4.01 10.41
CA LEU A 75 12.70 -2.91 10.86
C LEU A 75 12.43 -2.95 12.37
N GLN A 76 12.36 -4.15 12.96
CA GLN A 76 12.21 -4.32 14.41
C GLN A 76 13.50 -3.92 15.15
N LEU A 77 14.66 -4.38 14.67
CA LEU A 77 15.96 -4.03 15.25
C LEU A 77 16.24 -2.53 15.18
N ASP A 78 15.85 -1.88 14.09
CA ASP A 78 16.01 -0.43 13.90
C ASP A 78 14.93 0.40 14.64
N GLY A 79 14.01 -0.25 15.37
CA GLY A 79 13.01 0.41 16.22
C GLY A 79 11.79 0.98 15.48
N PHE A 80 11.66 0.75 14.17
CA PHE A 80 10.46 1.15 13.42
C PHE A 80 9.22 0.35 13.82
N LEU A 81 9.42 -0.89 14.29
CA LEU A 81 8.36 -1.81 14.68
C LEU A 81 8.61 -2.36 16.08
N SER A 82 7.63 -2.26 16.97
CA SER A 82 7.68 -2.97 18.25
C SER A 82 7.13 -4.38 18.10
N VAL A 83 7.60 -5.31 18.95
CA VAL A 83 7.08 -6.68 19.05
C VAL A 83 5.56 -6.68 19.22
N GLU A 84 5.04 -5.73 20.00
CA GLU A 84 3.62 -5.61 20.30
C GLU A 84 2.82 -5.15 19.09
N LYS A 85 3.34 -4.19 18.31
CA LYS A 85 2.73 -3.78 17.03
C LYS A 85 2.71 -4.94 16.04
N LEU A 86 3.79 -5.72 15.94
CA LEU A 86 3.85 -6.89 15.07
C LEU A 86 2.83 -7.97 15.46
N LYS A 87 2.73 -8.28 16.76
CA LYS A 87 1.71 -9.22 17.27
C LYS A 87 0.30 -8.73 16.97
N GLN A 88 0.02 -7.45 17.22
CA GLN A 88 -1.29 -6.86 16.94
C GLN A 88 -1.61 -6.92 15.43
N ALA A 89 -0.64 -6.58 14.58
CA ALA A 89 -0.79 -6.63 13.13
C ALA A 89 -1.07 -8.05 12.62
N ARG A 90 -0.31 -9.04 13.10
CA ARG A 90 -0.52 -10.46 12.76
C ARG A 90 -1.90 -10.95 13.21
N ARG A 91 -2.39 -10.53 14.38
CA ARG A 91 -3.76 -10.87 14.83
C ARG A 91 -4.84 -10.32 13.89
N LEU A 92 -4.73 -9.05 13.50
CA LEU A 92 -5.67 -8.45 12.54
C LEU A 92 -5.65 -9.18 11.20
N LEU A 93 -4.46 -9.55 10.72
CA LEU A 93 -4.31 -10.30 9.48
C LEU A 93 -4.80 -11.74 9.58
N HIS A 94 -4.76 -12.38 10.76
CA HIS A 94 -5.34 -13.72 10.94
C HIS A 94 -6.87 -13.71 10.93
N THR A 95 -7.50 -12.65 11.46
CA THR A 95 -8.94 -12.42 11.28
C THR A 95 -9.30 -12.18 9.81
N TYR A 96 -8.35 -11.66 9.04
CA TYR A 96 -8.44 -11.45 7.60
C TYR A 96 -8.13 -12.78 6.87
N ASN A 97 -9.16 -13.62 6.64
CA ASN A 97 -9.06 -14.95 6.00
C ASN A 97 -7.92 -15.07 4.95
N PRO A 98 -6.82 -15.80 5.25
CA PRO A 98 -5.59 -15.78 4.46
C PRO A 98 -5.59 -16.74 3.26
N ILE A 99 -6.48 -17.74 3.23
CA ILE A 99 -6.29 -18.93 2.38
C ILE A 99 -6.59 -18.68 0.89
N SER A 100 -7.43 -17.71 0.53
CA SER A 100 -7.81 -17.44 -0.87
C SER A 100 -7.15 -16.18 -1.48
N GLU A 101 -6.56 -15.30 -0.67
CA GLU A 101 -6.05 -14.00 -1.14
C GLU A 101 -4.53 -13.86 -1.12
N GLN A 102 -3.80 -14.78 -0.48
CA GLN A 102 -2.33 -14.74 -0.42
C GLN A 102 -1.68 -14.76 -1.81
N LYS A 103 -2.37 -15.32 -2.82
CA LYS A 103 -1.92 -15.35 -4.22
C LYS A 103 -2.27 -14.07 -5.02
N ARG A 104 -3.15 -13.20 -4.53
CA ARG A 104 -3.64 -12.02 -5.28
C ARG A 104 -3.18 -10.66 -4.73
N ARG A 105 -2.53 -10.61 -3.57
CA ARG A 105 -1.98 -9.37 -2.98
C ARG A 105 -0.65 -8.96 -3.61
N GLY A 106 -0.69 -8.73 -4.93
CA GLY A 106 0.35 -8.03 -5.67
C GLY A 106 0.27 -6.51 -5.44
N CYS A 107 0.93 -5.75 -6.31
CA CYS A 107 0.91 -4.28 -6.42
C CYS A 107 -0.48 -3.65 -6.65
N LEU A 108 -1.57 -4.41 -6.52
CA LEU A 108 -2.94 -4.03 -6.88
C LEU A 108 -3.85 -3.80 -5.66
N VAL A 109 -3.33 -3.95 -4.43
CA VAL A 109 -4.08 -3.64 -3.20
C VAL A 109 -3.72 -2.23 -2.76
N GLN A 110 -4.70 -1.34 -2.75
CA GLN A 110 -4.57 -0.01 -2.17
C GLN A 110 -5.20 0.01 -0.77
N HIS A 111 -4.43 0.45 0.22
CA HIS A 111 -4.95 0.67 1.56
C HIS A 111 -5.47 2.11 1.70
N VAL A 112 -6.72 2.21 2.16
CA VAL A 112 -7.34 3.47 2.57
C VAL A 112 -7.35 3.48 4.09
N HIS A 113 -6.70 4.47 4.68
CA HIS A 113 -6.47 4.57 6.11
C HIS A 113 -7.43 5.56 6.78
N GLU A 114 -7.91 6.56 6.06
CA GLU A 114 -8.78 7.61 6.58
C GLU A 114 -10.05 7.82 5.75
N ILE A 115 -11.10 8.31 6.40
CA ILE A 115 -12.31 8.77 5.72
C ILE A 115 -11.99 10.02 4.89
N GLY A 116 -12.45 10.03 3.64
CA GLY A 116 -12.18 11.13 2.70
C GLY A 116 -10.82 11.02 2.00
N GLN A 117 -10.00 10.02 2.32
CA GLN A 117 -8.78 9.75 1.56
C GLN A 117 -9.15 9.32 0.13
N PRO A 118 -8.67 10.04 -0.90
CA PRO A 118 -8.89 9.64 -2.28
C PRO A 118 -8.09 8.38 -2.58
N PHE A 119 -8.69 7.49 -3.37
CA PHE A 119 -8.05 6.27 -3.84
C PHE A 119 -8.46 6.00 -5.28
N ILE A 120 -7.62 5.25 -6.00
CA ILE A 120 -7.84 4.96 -7.42
C ILE A 120 -8.63 3.67 -7.51
N MET A 121 -9.68 3.68 -8.32
CA MET A 121 -10.50 2.52 -8.60
C MET A 121 -10.59 2.32 -10.10
N ASP A 122 -10.08 1.19 -10.58
CA ASP A 122 -10.26 0.78 -11.98
C ASP A 122 -11.59 0.04 -12.12
N LEU A 123 -12.60 0.74 -12.61
CA LEU A 123 -13.94 0.20 -12.83
C LEU A 123 -14.01 -0.76 -14.03
N THR A 124 -12.96 -0.85 -14.85
CA THR A 124 -12.89 -1.80 -15.97
C THR A 124 -12.51 -3.22 -15.51
N GLN A 125 -12.02 -3.35 -14.28
CA GLN A 125 -11.64 -4.62 -13.67
C GLN A 125 -12.56 -4.96 -12.49
N PRO A 126 -12.74 -6.26 -12.16
CA PRO A 126 -13.44 -6.66 -10.95
C PRO A 126 -12.70 -6.14 -9.69
N THR A 127 -13.14 -4.99 -9.18
CA THR A 127 -12.60 -4.39 -7.97
C THR A 127 -13.37 -4.88 -6.74
N ARG A 128 -12.65 -5.25 -5.68
CA ARG A 128 -13.24 -5.54 -4.37
C ARG A 128 -12.81 -4.47 -3.38
N ILE A 129 -13.77 -3.99 -2.60
CA ILE A 129 -13.49 -3.16 -1.43
C ILE A 129 -13.74 -4.01 -0.19
N SER A 130 -12.88 -3.86 0.81
CA SER A 130 -13.09 -4.43 2.13
C SER A 130 -12.81 -3.37 3.18
N VAL A 131 -13.67 -3.28 4.19
CA VAL A 131 -13.49 -2.42 5.35
C VAL A 131 -12.90 -3.26 6.48
N THR A 132 -11.73 -2.86 6.98
CA THR A 132 -11.11 -3.51 8.13
C THR A 132 -11.54 -2.78 9.41
N ALA A 133 -12.36 -3.42 10.22
CA ALA A 133 -12.68 -3.00 11.57
C ALA A 133 -11.72 -3.67 12.59
N PRO A 134 -11.67 -3.22 13.86
CA PRO A 134 -10.74 -3.77 14.86
C PRO A 134 -10.78 -5.29 15.04
N HIS A 135 -11.93 -5.92 14.74
CA HIS A 135 -12.16 -7.35 14.96
C HIS A 135 -12.80 -8.06 13.75
N SER A 136 -12.97 -7.39 12.62
CA SER A 136 -13.62 -7.98 11.46
C SER A 136 -13.18 -7.32 10.16
N VAL A 137 -13.40 -8.04 9.06
CA VAL A 137 -13.20 -7.52 7.70
C VAL A 137 -14.53 -7.69 7.00
N ILE A 138 -15.10 -6.57 6.56
CA ILE A 138 -16.41 -6.53 5.93
C ILE A 138 -16.18 -6.28 4.44
N PRO A 139 -16.44 -7.26 3.55
CA PRO A 139 -16.43 -7.00 2.12
C PRO A 139 -17.56 -6.00 1.81
N VAL A 140 -17.26 -5.04 0.93
CA VAL A 140 -18.22 -4.08 0.42
C VAL A 140 -18.47 -4.45 -1.04
N ASP A 141 -19.64 -5.01 -1.29
CA ASP A 141 -20.07 -5.34 -2.64
C ASP A 141 -20.40 -4.06 -3.40
N LEU A 142 -19.61 -3.78 -4.44
CA LEU A 142 -19.93 -2.75 -5.40
C LEU A 142 -20.89 -3.35 -6.42
N TYR A 143 -22.19 -3.07 -6.26
CA TYR A 143 -23.15 -3.39 -7.31
C TYR A 143 -22.87 -2.49 -8.52
N PRO A 144 -22.77 -3.04 -9.74
CA PRO A 144 -22.66 -2.20 -10.93
C PRO A 144 -23.89 -1.30 -11.01
N ILE A 145 -23.66 0.00 -11.09
CA ILE A 145 -24.73 0.93 -11.46
C ILE A 145 -25.06 0.61 -12.91
N VAL A 146 -26.17 -0.09 -13.13
CA VAL A 146 -26.71 -0.27 -14.48
C VAL A 146 -27.12 1.11 -14.95
N ALA A 147 -26.30 1.73 -15.81
CA ALA A 147 -26.70 2.92 -16.53
C ALA A 147 -27.90 2.52 -17.38
N THR A 148 -29.10 2.86 -16.91
CA THR A 148 -30.30 2.83 -17.76
C THR A 148 -30.04 3.87 -18.84
N SER A 149 -29.68 3.40 -20.03
CA SER A 149 -29.70 4.20 -21.23
C SER A 149 -31.17 4.55 -21.50
N GLY A 150 -31.61 5.64 -20.88
CA GLY A 150 -32.86 6.31 -21.21
C GLY A 150 -32.75 6.86 -22.62
N VAL A 151 -33.07 6.03 -23.60
CA VAL A 151 -33.38 6.48 -24.95
C VAL A 151 -34.70 7.25 -24.86
N SER A 152 -34.63 8.55 -24.57
CA SER A 152 -35.70 9.47 -24.94
C SER A 152 -35.52 9.83 -26.41
N SER A 153 -36.17 9.04 -27.27
CA SER A 153 -36.52 9.51 -28.61
C SER A 153 -37.71 10.43 -28.45
N CYS A 154 -37.48 11.75 -28.53
CA CYS A 154 -38.56 12.68 -28.79
C CYS A 154 -38.89 12.58 -30.28
N GLY A 155 -40.05 12.01 -30.59
CA GLY A 155 -40.76 12.25 -31.85
C GLY A 155 -41.51 13.58 -31.81
#